data_AF-A0A965PRU3-F1
#
_entry.id   AF-A0A965PRU3-F1
#
_cell.length_a   1.000
_cell.length_b   1.000
_cell.length_c   1.000
_cell.angle_alpha   90.00
_cell.angle_beta   90.00
_cell.angle_gamma   90.00
#
_symmetry.space_group_name_H-M   'P 1'
#
loop_
_entity.id
_entity.type
_entity.pdbx_description
1 polymer ?
#
loop_
_entity_poly.entity_id
_entity_poly.type
_entity_poly.pdbx_seq_one_letter_code
_entity_poly.pdbx_strand_id
1 'polypeptide(L)'
;SHASLGERHEWCSDAARDDISNNQRRLMKPLTETNTNTMNEQEMREHTVPTFNKIEELTKYIEDLREQEHDYGTAVYAMSLAAVATYNYIANVKGVTGFQASCAYLDIIRRTRRIEGPFMILKLNDALYPQYDIPARVVEFLDGGRTWLKTEATKLLKNKNDAHPDVIAHWEKLAAYEPLIP
;
A
#
# COMPACT_ATOMS: atom_id res chain seq x y z
N SER A 1 -19.43 -8.50 -43.05
CA SER A 1 -20.24 -8.54 -41.81
C SER A 1 -19.31 -8.82 -40.64
N HIS A 2 -18.62 -7.85 -40.05
CA HIS A 2 -19.07 -6.82 -39.08
C HIS A 2 -19.89 -7.36 -37.89
N ALA A 3 -19.21 -7.43 -36.73
CA ALA A 3 -19.63 -6.95 -35.39
C ALA A 3 -18.45 -7.21 -34.41
N SER A 4 -17.43 -6.33 -34.38
CA SER A 4 -17.15 -5.31 -33.34
C SER A 4 -17.01 -5.84 -31.90
N LEU A 5 -15.75 -5.97 -31.48
CA LEU A 5 -15.31 -5.93 -30.08
C LEU A 5 -15.64 -4.55 -29.51
N GLY A 6 -16.65 -4.49 -28.64
CA GLY A 6 -17.03 -3.28 -27.93
C GLY A 6 -17.42 -3.60 -26.50
N GLU A 7 -16.86 -2.82 -25.57
CA GLU A 7 -17.43 -2.51 -24.26
C GLU A 7 -17.41 -3.61 -23.20
N ARG A 8 -16.26 -3.76 -22.51
CA ARG A 8 -16.28 -4.12 -21.08
C ARG A 8 -15.29 -3.27 -20.28
N HIS A 9 -15.87 -2.30 -19.58
CA HIS A 9 -15.46 -1.73 -18.29
C HIS A 9 -14.30 -0.74 -18.27
N GLU A 10 -14.59 0.41 -18.87
CA GLU A 10 -13.91 1.70 -18.73
C GLU A 10 -14.57 2.53 -17.59
N TRP A 11 -14.76 1.94 -16.39
CA TRP A 11 -15.48 2.60 -15.27
C TRP A 11 -14.64 2.80 -14.00
N CYS A 12 -13.43 2.25 -13.94
CA CYS A 12 -12.56 2.35 -12.75
C CYS A 12 -11.35 3.27 -12.95
N SER A 13 -11.17 3.85 -14.15
CA SER A 13 -10.00 4.66 -14.44
C SER A 13 -10.16 6.14 -14.12
N ASP A 14 -11.37 6.70 -14.25
CA ASP A 14 -11.48 8.17 -14.31
C ASP A 14 -11.70 8.78 -12.93
N ALA A 15 -12.49 8.16 -12.05
CA ALA A 15 -12.62 8.59 -10.66
C ALA A 15 -11.31 8.45 -9.85
N ALA A 16 -10.52 7.40 -10.11
CA ALA A 16 -9.22 7.19 -9.46
C ALA A 16 -8.11 8.09 -10.03
N ARG A 17 -8.19 8.47 -11.31
CA ARG A 17 -7.31 9.48 -11.94
C ARG A 17 -7.62 10.87 -11.42
N ASP A 18 -8.88 11.21 -11.21
CA ASP A 18 -9.29 12.55 -10.75
C ASP A 18 -8.95 12.78 -9.29
N ASP A 19 -9.09 11.78 -8.41
CA ASP A 19 -8.81 11.94 -6.98
C ASP A 19 -7.30 12.06 -6.69
N ILE A 20 -6.45 11.32 -7.42
CA ILE A 20 -4.99 11.42 -7.29
C ILE A 20 -4.44 12.66 -8.01
N SER A 21 -4.96 13.00 -9.20
CA SER A 21 -4.47 14.18 -9.95
C SER A 21 -4.93 15.51 -9.34
N ASN A 22 -6.10 15.56 -8.68
CA ASN A 22 -6.54 16.74 -7.94
C ASN A 22 -5.77 16.90 -6.62
N ASN A 23 -5.40 15.80 -5.97
CA ASN A 23 -4.51 15.86 -4.81
C ASN A 23 -3.13 16.39 -5.22
N GLN A 24 -2.57 15.92 -6.35
CA GLN A 24 -1.30 16.45 -6.87
C GLN A 24 -1.36 17.91 -7.36
N ARG A 25 -2.48 18.38 -7.92
CA ARG A 25 -2.64 19.80 -8.31
C ARG A 25 -2.83 20.76 -7.13
N ARG A 26 -3.37 20.30 -6.00
CA ARG A 26 -3.42 21.09 -4.74
C ARG A 26 -2.08 21.14 -3.99
N LEU A 27 -1.10 20.33 -4.38
CA LEU A 27 0.21 20.19 -3.72
C LEU A 27 1.31 21.12 -4.26
N MET A 28 1.03 21.95 -5.26
CA MET A 28 2.00 22.95 -5.75
C MET A 28 1.83 24.28 -5.00
N LYS A 29 2.16 24.30 -3.71
CA LYS A 29 2.59 25.55 -3.05
C LYS A 29 4.10 25.72 -3.25
N PRO A 30 4.59 26.92 -3.63
CA PRO A 30 6.02 27.20 -3.64
C PRO A 30 6.60 26.94 -2.24
N LEU A 31 7.79 26.35 -2.17
CA LEU A 31 8.54 26.10 -0.95
C LEU A 31 8.80 27.43 -0.21
N THR A 32 8.02 27.70 0.83
CA THR A 32 8.46 28.55 1.94
C THR A 32 9.22 27.65 2.91
N GLU A 33 10.45 28.04 3.25
CA GLU A 33 11.36 27.38 4.20
C GLU A 33 10.61 26.56 5.27
N THR A 34 10.52 25.25 5.09
CA THR A 34 10.00 24.34 6.13
C THR A 34 11.09 24.18 7.17
N ASN A 35 11.03 25.02 8.20
CA ASN A 35 11.86 24.90 9.38
C ASN A 35 11.38 23.68 10.18
N THR A 36 11.90 22.49 9.88
CA THR A 36 11.51 21.22 10.52
C THR A 36 11.93 21.12 11.98
N ASN A 37 12.67 22.11 12.50
CA ASN A 37 13.40 22.00 13.77
C ASN A 37 12.55 21.93 15.05
N THR A 38 11.22 21.98 15.01
CA THR A 38 10.39 21.93 16.23
C THR A 38 8.99 21.35 16.01
N MET A 39 8.81 20.38 15.11
CA MET A 39 7.48 19.78 14.93
C MET A 39 7.16 18.78 16.04
N ASN A 40 5.99 18.93 16.67
CA ASN A 40 5.47 17.94 17.61
C ASN A 40 4.88 16.72 16.88
N GLU A 41 4.52 15.68 17.64
CA GLU A 41 4.00 14.42 17.10
C GLU A 41 2.81 14.61 16.13
N GLN A 42 1.83 15.43 16.52
CA GLN A 42 0.63 15.65 15.71
C GLN A 42 0.98 16.42 14.43
N GLU A 43 1.84 17.43 14.52
CA GLU A 43 2.31 18.18 13.36
C GLU A 43 3.06 17.28 12.38
N MET A 44 3.94 16.40 12.86
CA MET A 44 4.68 15.45 12.00
C MET A 44 3.74 14.42 11.35
N ARG A 45 2.71 13.98 12.07
CA ARG A 45 1.70 13.06 11.55
C ARG A 45 0.89 13.66 10.40
N GLU A 46 0.50 14.93 10.53
CA GLU A 46 -0.32 15.63 9.55
C GLU A 46 0.53 16.29 8.44
N HIS A 47 1.85 16.30 8.59
CA HIS A 47 2.76 16.92 7.65
C HIS A 47 2.71 16.25 6.29
N THR A 48 2.54 17.08 5.27
CA THR A 48 2.64 16.65 3.88
C THR A 48 4.10 16.60 3.47
N VAL A 49 4.58 15.40 3.15
CA VAL A 49 5.97 15.20 2.73
C VAL A 49 6.23 15.88 1.38
N PRO A 50 7.23 16.77 1.28
CA PRO A 50 7.60 17.40 0.02
C PRO A 50 8.11 16.39 -1.02
N THR A 51 8.07 16.78 -2.30
CA THR A 51 8.71 16.03 -3.39
C THR A 51 9.96 16.79 -3.82
N PHE A 52 11.09 16.07 -3.91
CA PHE A 52 12.38 16.62 -4.30
C PHE A 52 12.73 16.23 -5.73
N ASN A 53 13.40 17.12 -6.45
CA ASN A 53 13.91 16.83 -7.81
C ASN A 53 15.41 16.51 -7.80
N LYS A 54 16.10 16.85 -6.71
CA LYS A 54 17.55 16.68 -6.55
C LYS A 54 17.85 15.81 -5.33
N ILE A 55 18.87 14.95 -5.46
CA ILE A 55 19.28 14.05 -4.37
C ILE A 55 19.82 14.84 -3.18
N GLU A 56 20.43 16.00 -3.42
CA GLU A 56 20.98 16.87 -2.36
C GLU A 56 19.87 17.44 -1.48
N GLU A 57 18.73 17.81 -2.07
CA GLU A 57 17.57 18.33 -1.34
C GLU A 57 16.91 17.23 -0.48
N LEU A 58 16.75 16.03 -1.05
CA LEU A 58 16.29 14.86 -0.29
C LEU A 58 17.26 14.53 0.86
N THR A 59 18.55 14.53 0.59
CA THR A 59 19.58 14.19 1.59
C THR A 59 19.53 15.20 2.72
N LYS A 60 19.48 16.51 2.41
CA LYS A 60 19.32 17.55 3.41
C LYS A 60 18.07 17.35 4.27
N TYR A 61 16.92 17.05 3.67
CA TYR A 61 15.69 16.80 4.43
C TYR A 61 15.82 15.62 5.40
N ILE A 62 16.47 14.52 4.97
CA ILE A 62 16.71 13.36 5.84
C ILE A 62 17.70 13.70 6.96
N GLU A 63 18.73 14.48 6.68
CA GLU A 63 19.69 14.94 7.69
C GLU A 63 19.01 15.86 8.71
N ASP A 64 18.18 16.81 8.25
CA ASP A 64 17.40 17.70 9.12
C ASP A 64 16.43 16.88 10.01
N LEU A 65 15.77 15.85 9.47
CA LEU A 65 14.95 14.90 10.25
C LEU A 65 15.78 14.07 11.24
N ARG A 66 17.04 13.73 10.92
CA ARG A 66 17.92 12.96 11.81
C ARG A 66 18.44 13.82 12.97
N GLU A 67 18.72 15.09 12.70
CA GLU A 67 19.33 16.01 13.67
C GLU A 67 18.33 16.60 14.67
N GLN A 68 17.04 16.63 14.31
CA GLN A 68 15.97 16.98 15.25
C GLN A 68 15.99 16.06 16.48
N GLU A 69 15.79 16.63 17.68
CA GLU A 69 15.59 15.84 18.90
C GLU A 69 14.25 15.11 18.82
N HIS A 70 14.29 13.78 19.03
CA HIS A 70 13.09 12.94 18.95
C HIS A 70 12.79 12.25 20.27
N ASP A 71 11.51 12.22 20.60
CA ASP A 71 10.96 11.29 21.58
C ASP A 71 10.42 10.02 20.90
N TYR A 72 9.79 9.14 21.68
CA TYR A 72 9.23 7.89 21.15
C TYR A 72 8.16 8.14 20.07
N GLY A 73 7.34 9.18 20.24
CA GLY A 73 6.25 9.54 19.34
C GLY A 73 6.78 10.19 18.06
N THR A 74 7.70 11.14 18.15
CA THR A 74 8.21 11.85 16.96
C THR A 74 9.17 11.00 16.12
N ALA A 75 9.93 10.08 16.75
CA ALA A 75 10.87 9.21 16.03
C ALA A 75 10.20 8.36 14.94
N VAL A 76 8.99 7.83 15.20
CA VAL A 76 8.28 7.01 14.21
C VAL A 76 7.81 7.84 13.01
N TYR A 77 7.46 9.11 13.23
CA TYR A 77 7.10 10.00 12.13
C TYR A 77 8.33 10.46 11.36
N ALA A 78 9.47 10.73 12.01
CA ALA A 78 10.73 11.03 11.31
C ALA A 78 11.09 9.91 10.32
N MET A 79 10.99 8.64 10.76
CA MET A 79 11.20 7.48 9.88
C MET A 79 10.18 7.44 8.73
N SER A 80 8.90 7.69 9.02
CA SER A 80 7.83 7.70 8.01
C SER A 80 8.04 8.79 6.96
N LEU A 81 8.33 10.02 7.40
CA LEU A 81 8.57 11.17 6.53
C LEU A 81 9.79 10.92 5.61
N ALA A 82 10.90 10.43 6.16
CA ALA A 82 12.10 10.10 5.39
C ALA A 82 11.84 8.99 4.34
N ALA A 83 11.10 7.95 4.72
CA ALA A 83 10.74 6.86 3.82
C ALA A 83 9.86 7.34 2.65
N VAL A 84 8.84 8.15 2.95
CA VAL A 84 7.95 8.72 1.93
C VAL A 84 8.70 9.71 1.03
N ALA A 85 9.59 10.54 1.58
CA ALA A 85 10.40 11.48 0.81
C ALA A 85 11.30 10.75 -0.20
N THR A 86 11.98 9.70 0.26
CA THR A 86 12.82 8.85 -0.59
C THR A 86 12.00 8.16 -1.67
N TYR A 87 10.85 7.61 -1.29
CA TYR A 87 9.92 6.97 -2.23
C TYR A 87 9.44 7.95 -3.31
N ASN A 88 9.02 9.16 -2.93
CA ASN A 88 8.55 10.19 -3.86
C ASN A 88 9.66 10.64 -4.81
N TYR A 89 10.88 10.83 -4.30
CA TYR A 89 12.05 11.17 -5.12
C TYR A 89 12.32 10.09 -6.19
N ILE A 90 12.42 8.82 -5.78
CA ILE A 90 12.66 7.72 -6.72
C ILE A 90 11.51 7.57 -7.73
N ALA A 91 10.26 7.72 -7.28
CA ALA A 91 9.10 7.68 -8.15
C ALA A 91 9.16 8.80 -9.21
N ASN A 92 9.51 10.02 -8.81
CA ASN A 92 9.70 11.15 -9.72
C ASN A 92 10.81 10.88 -10.74
N VAL A 93 12.00 10.46 -10.27
CA VAL A 93 13.16 10.14 -11.14
C VAL A 93 12.83 9.03 -12.15
N LYS A 94 11.97 8.08 -11.78
CA LYS A 94 11.57 6.96 -12.65
C LYS A 94 10.29 7.22 -13.44
N GLY A 95 9.63 8.37 -13.27
CA GLY A 95 8.34 8.66 -13.90
C GLY A 95 7.22 7.70 -13.47
N VAL A 96 7.32 7.12 -12.27
CA VAL A 96 6.38 6.14 -11.74
C VAL A 96 5.20 6.86 -11.10
N THR A 97 3.98 6.58 -11.56
CA THR A 97 2.75 7.20 -11.05
C THR A 97 1.61 6.19 -10.90
N GLY A 98 0.56 6.58 -10.19
CA GLY A 98 -0.69 5.82 -10.08
C GLY A 98 -0.51 4.38 -9.62
N PHE A 99 -0.91 3.42 -10.46
CA PHE A 99 -0.87 2.00 -10.13
C PHE A 99 0.55 1.49 -9.82
N GLN A 100 1.55 1.88 -10.62
CA GLN A 100 2.94 1.43 -10.41
C GLN A 100 3.50 1.91 -9.07
N ALA A 101 3.19 3.16 -8.71
CA ALA A 101 3.53 3.73 -7.41
C ALA A 101 2.87 2.90 -6.29
N SER A 102 1.57 2.59 -6.41
CA SER A 102 0.87 1.77 -5.41
C SER A 102 1.46 0.37 -5.25
N CYS A 103 1.92 -0.27 -6.33
CA CYS A 103 2.61 -1.56 -6.27
C CYS A 103 3.92 -1.48 -5.49
N ALA A 104 4.72 -0.43 -5.72
CA ALA A 104 5.95 -0.22 -4.97
C ALA A 104 5.69 0.00 -3.47
N TYR A 105 4.63 0.73 -3.12
CA TYR A 105 4.23 0.91 -1.71
C TYR A 105 3.82 -0.40 -1.04
N LEU A 106 3.02 -1.24 -1.73
CA LEU A 106 2.68 -2.57 -1.24
C LEU A 106 3.93 -3.44 -1.07
N ASP A 107 4.91 -3.35 -1.98
CA ASP A 107 6.16 -4.09 -1.86
C ASP A 107 7.00 -3.65 -0.63
N ILE A 108 7.02 -2.35 -0.30
CA ILE A 108 7.64 -1.85 0.93
C ILE A 108 6.99 -2.48 2.17
N ILE A 109 5.66 -2.53 2.23
CA ILE A 109 4.93 -3.14 3.35
C ILE A 109 5.26 -4.63 3.43
N ARG A 110 5.24 -5.34 2.30
CA ARG A 110 5.60 -6.76 2.23
C ARG A 110 6.98 -7.02 2.82
N ARG A 111 7.99 -6.25 2.43
CA ARG A 111 9.38 -6.40 2.87
C ARG A 111 9.57 -6.08 4.35
N THR A 112 9.02 -4.95 4.80
CA THR A 112 9.20 -4.47 6.18
C THR A 112 8.47 -5.33 7.20
N ARG A 113 7.34 -5.93 6.81
CA ARG A 113 6.52 -6.81 7.68
C ARG A 113 6.79 -8.30 7.48
N ARG A 114 7.67 -8.67 6.55
CA ARG A 114 7.94 -10.06 6.16
C ARG A 114 6.65 -10.82 5.84
N ILE A 115 5.73 -10.16 5.12
CA ILE A 115 4.44 -10.77 4.78
C ILE A 115 4.68 -11.82 3.69
N GLU A 116 4.37 -13.06 4.02
CA GLU A 116 4.33 -14.16 3.09
C GLU A 116 2.91 -14.30 2.54
N GLY A 117 2.78 -14.25 1.21
CA GLY A 117 1.51 -14.43 0.52
C GLY A 117 0.76 -13.15 0.11
N PRO A 118 -0.46 -13.32 -0.43
CA PRO A 118 -1.34 -12.21 -0.76
C PRO A 118 -1.78 -11.45 0.50
N PHE A 119 -1.87 -10.13 0.40
CA PHE A 119 -2.48 -9.29 1.43
C PHE A 119 -3.20 -8.11 0.77
N MET A 120 -4.12 -7.50 1.51
CA MET A 120 -4.87 -6.33 1.06
C MET A 120 -4.81 -5.22 2.12
N ILE A 121 -4.90 -3.97 1.68
CA ILE A 121 -5.05 -2.80 2.54
C ILE A 121 -6.42 -2.21 2.27
N LEU A 122 -7.19 -1.99 3.33
CA LEU A 122 -8.52 -1.39 3.26
C LEU A 122 -8.47 0.02 3.86
N LYS A 123 -9.12 0.96 3.18
CA LYS A 123 -9.36 2.32 3.70
C LYS A 123 -10.80 2.38 4.18
N LEU A 124 -11.01 2.44 5.49
CA LEU A 124 -12.37 2.40 6.03
C LEU A 124 -13.20 3.64 5.67
N ASN A 125 -12.55 4.77 5.40
CA ASN A 125 -13.25 5.96 4.89
C ASN A 125 -13.98 5.70 3.57
N ASP A 126 -13.53 4.73 2.76
CA ASP A 126 -14.22 4.34 1.53
C ASP A 126 -15.63 3.80 1.85
N ALA A 127 -15.82 3.15 3.01
CA ALA A 127 -17.12 2.62 3.43
C ALA A 127 -18.16 3.73 3.73
N LEU A 128 -17.75 5.00 3.81
CA LEU A 128 -18.67 6.13 3.93
C LEU A 128 -19.37 6.45 2.60
N TYR A 129 -18.90 5.91 1.47
CA TYR A 129 -19.42 6.25 0.15
C TYR A 129 -20.00 5.03 -0.57
N PRO A 130 -21.22 5.12 -1.13
CA PRO A 130 -21.95 3.97 -1.67
C PRO A 130 -21.31 3.35 -2.92
N GLN A 131 -20.41 4.05 -3.62
CA GLN A 131 -19.68 3.51 -4.76
C GLN A 131 -18.62 2.47 -4.39
N TYR A 132 -18.27 2.33 -3.10
CA TYR A 132 -17.28 1.36 -2.64
C TYR A 132 -17.94 0.22 -1.86
N ASP A 133 -17.96 -0.97 -2.45
CA ASP A 133 -18.41 -2.20 -1.78
C ASP A 133 -17.22 -2.90 -1.11
N ILE A 134 -16.91 -2.48 0.13
CA ILE A 134 -15.81 -3.08 0.91
C ILE A 134 -16.06 -4.56 1.20
N PRO A 135 -17.26 -5.01 1.63
CA PRO A 135 -17.54 -6.45 1.79
C PRO A 135 -17.28 -7.27 0.54
N ALA A 136 -17.77 -6.85 -0.63
CA ALA A 136 -17.55 -7.57 -1.88
C ALA A 136 -16.06 -7.67 -2.23
N ARG A 137 -15.30 -6.58 -2.05
CA ARG A 137 -13.84 -6.58 -2.28
C ARG A 137 -13.08 -7.57 -1.39
N VAL A 138 -13.52 -7.75 -0.14
CA VAL A 138 -12.92 -8.75 0.77
C VAL A 138 -13.23 -10.16 0.29
N VAL A 139 -14.46 -10.43 -0.11
CA VAL A 139 -14.86 -11.74 -0.66
C VAL A 139 -14.06 -12.05 -1.92
N GLU A 140 -13.96 -11.10 -2.86
CA GLU A 140 -13.18 -11.25 -4.09
C GLU A 140 -11.71 -11.55 -3.81
N PHE A 141 -11.11 -10.82 -2.86
CA PHE A 141 -9.72 -11.05 -2.45
C PHE A 141 -9.51 -12.46 -1.88
N LEU A 142 -10.41 -12.92 -1.00
CA LEU A 142 -10.34 -14.26 -0.42
C LEU A 142 -10.50 -15.34 -1.49
N ASP A 143 -11.42 -15.14 -2.43
CA ASP A 143 -11.65 -16.07 -3.54
C ASP A 143 -10.45 -16.15 -4.48
N GLY A 144 -9.84 -15.01 -4.83
CA GLY A 144 -8.60 -14.97 -5.61
C GLY A 144 -7.41 -15.62 -4.88
N GLY A 145 -7.43 -15.62 -3.55
CA GLY A 145 -6.41 -16.25 -2.70
C GLY A 145 -6.53 -17.77 -2.55
N ARG A 146 -7.65 -18.39 -2.97
CA ARG A 146 -7.91 -19.82 -2.72
C ARG A 146 -6.83 -20.76 -3.23
N THR A 147 -6.33 -20.53 -4.46
CA THR A 147 -5.26 -21.35 -5.05
C THR A 147 -3.97 -21.27 -4.24
N TRP A 148 -3.63 -20.07 -3.75
CA TRP A 148 -2.47 -19.88 -2.90
C TRP A 148 -2.66 -20.58 -1.55
N LEU A 149 -3.81 -20.37 -0.90
CA LEU A 149 -4.16 -21.02 0.37
C LEU A 149 -4.10 -22.55 0.29
N LYS A 150 -4.67 -23.13 -0.77
CA LYS A 150 -4.60 -24.57 -1.03
C LYS A 150 -3.16 -25.07 -1.14
N THR A 151 -2.33 -24.33 -1.88
CA THR A 151 -0.92 -24.67 -2.09
C THR A 151 -0.13 -24.63 -0.78
N GLU A 152 -0.28 -23.56 0.00
CA GLU A 152 0.43 -23.42 1.27
C GLU A 152 -0.07 -24.42 2.33
N ALA A 153 -1.38 -24.64 2.45
CA ALA A 153 -1.93 -25.66 3.34
C ALA A 153 -1.39 -27.06 3.01
N THR A 154 -1.28 -27.40 1.72
CA THR A 154 -0.70 -28.68 1.29
C THR A 154 0.78 -28.82 1.69
N LYS A 155 1.55 -27.73 1.65
CA LYS A 155 2.95 -27.74 2.12
C LYS A 155 3.04 -27.92 3.62
N LEU A 156 2.22 -27.19 4.37
CA LEU A 156 2.18 -27.27 5.84
C LEU A 156 1.80 -28.67 6.33
N LEU A 157 0.83 -29.32 5.68
CA LEU A 157 0.41 -30.69 6.00
C LEU A 157 1.52 -31.73 5.83
N LYS A 158 2.49 -31.51 4.92
CA LYS A 158 3.65 -32.41 4.75
C LYS A 158 4.62 -32.35 5.94
N ASN A 159 4.62 -31.25 6.69
CA ASN A 159 5.54 -30.97 7.79
C ASN A 159 4.81 -30.74 9.13
N LYS A 160 3.66 -31.38 9.34
CA LYS A 160 2.71 -31.08 10.42
C LYS A 160 3.10 -31.54 11.83
N ASN A 161 4.37 -31.88 12.07
CA ASN A 161 4.82 -32.69 13.21
C ASN A 161 4.45 -32.12 14.59
N ASP A 162 4.27 -30.80 14.71
CA ASP A 162 3.98 -30.12 15.98
C ASP A 162 2.72 -29.23 15.95
N ALA A 163 1.89 -29.33 14.91
CA ALA A 163 0.69 -28.50 14.78
C ALA A 163 -0.49 -29.05 15.62
N HIS A 164 -1.26 -28.15 16.25
CA HIS A 164 -2.47 -28.51 16.98
C HIS A 164 -3.50 -29.21 16.06
N PRO A 165 -4.26 -30.22 16.53
CA PRO A 165 -5.23 -30.93 15.70
C PRO A 165 -6.24 -30.03 14.96
N ASP A 166 -6.74 -28.97 15.61
CA ASP A 166 -7.66 -28.02 14.97
C ASP A 166 -7.02 -27.23 13.82
N VAL A 167 -5.73 -26.94 13.92
CA VAL A 167 -4.95 -26.27 12.86
C VAL A 167 -4.78 -27.22 11.68
N ILE A 168 -4.47 -28.49 11.95
CA ILE A 168 -4.37 -29.53 10.92
C ILE A 168 -5.71 -29.70 10.21
N ALA A 169 -6.81 -29.82 10.96
CA ALA A 169 -8.16 -29.94 10.40
C ALA A 169 -8.54 -28.73 9.55
N HIS A 170 -8.09 -27.53 9.94
CA HIS A 170 -8.28 -26.33 9.13
C HIS A 170 -7.46 -26.40 7.82
N TRP A 171 -6.19 -26.80 7.87
CA TRP A 171 -5.37 -26.96 6.66
C TRP A 171 -5.93 -28.02 5.71
N GLU A 172 -6.46 -29.13 6.23
CA GLU A 172 -7.13 -30.16 5.41
C GLU A 172 -8.33 -29.58 4.65
N LYS A 173 -9.15 -28.73 5.30
CA LYS A 173 -10.25 -28.02 4.64
C LYS A 173 -9.74 -27.09 3.52
N LEU A 174 -8.68 -26.33 3.76
CA LEU A 174 -8.09 -25.43 2.77
C LEU A 174 -7.47 -26.20 1.59
N ALA A 175 -6.78 -27.31 1.87
CA ALA A 175 -6.18 -28.16 0.85
C ALA A 175 -7.22 -28.85 -0.04
N ALA A 176 -8.42 -29.10 0.50
CA ALA A 176 -9.55 -29.66 -0.22
C ALA A 176 -10.33 -28.63 -1.08
N TYR A 177 -9.95 -27.34 -1.09
CA TYR A 177 -10.66 -26.37 -1.92
C TYR A 177 -10.67 -26.79 -3.40
N GLU A 178 -11.88 -26.92 -3.95
CA GLU A 178 -12.10 -26.97 -5.38
C GLU A 178 -12.12 -25.55 -5.93
N PRO A 179 -11.39 -25.26 -7.03
CA PRO A 179 -11.57 -23.99 -7.71
C PRO A 179 -13.02 -23.92 -8.20
N LEU A 180 -13.71 -22.82 -7.91
CA LEU A 180 -14.95 -22.50 -8.61
C LEU A 180 -14.58 -22.40 -10.08
N ILE A 181 -15.13 -23.32 -10.89
CA ILE A 181 -14.86 -23.38 -12.33
C ILE A 181 -15.21 -22.00 -12.93
N PRO A 182 -14.30 -21.38 -13.70
CA PRO A 182 -14.55 -20.08 -14.34
C PRO A 182 -15.68 -20.14 -15.39
#